data_AF-A0A929SP75-F1
#
_entry.id   AF-A0A929SP75-F1
#
_cell.length_a   1.000
_cell.length_b   1.000
_cell.length_c   1.000
_cell.angle_alpha   90.00
_cell.angle_beta   90.00
_cell.angle_gamma   90.00
#
_symmetry.space_group_name_H-M   'P 1'
#
loop_
_entity.id
_entity.type
_entity.pdbx_description
1 polymer ?
#
loop_
_entity_poly.entity_id
_entity_poly.type
_entity_poly.pdbx_seq_one_letter_code
_entity_poly.pdbx_strand_id
1 'polypeptide(L)'
;PVLKLYRYYEEYHETKENTLLEINYFIIRSDKYIDIDNLNLTKEEENGDFSLTYISLFEFKRLLEENIMINNDKYGISEEMFEVFDKLKNKLFKIK
;
A
#
# COMPACT_ATOMS: atom_id res chain seq x y z
N PRO A 1 -7.05 10.42 -9.34
CA PRO A 1 -6.85 9.77 -8.01
C PRO A 1 -8.15 9.88 -7.20
N VAL A 2 -8.49 8.84 -6.43
CA VAL A 2 -9.64 8.85 -5.51
C VAL A 2 -9.27 9.50 -4.17
N LEU A 3 -8.00 9.43 -3.80
CA LEU A 3 -7.38 10.11 -2.67
C LEU A 3 -5.98 10.57 -3.07
N LYS A 4 -5.57 11.75 -2.62
CA LYS A 4 -4.21 12.27 -2.75
C LYS A 4 -3.69 12.62 -1.36
N LEU A 5 -2.49 12.19 -1.04
CA LEU A 5 -1.79 12.50 0.21
C LEU A 5 -0.48 13.22 -0.10
N TYR A 6 -0.08 14.10 0.82
CA TYR A 6 1.22 14.75 0.78
C TYR A 6 1.96 14.36 2.05
N ARG A 7 3.21 13.90 1.91
CA ARG A 7 4.06 13.51 3.03
C ARG A 7 5.38 14.24 2.95
N TYR A 8 5.80 14.81 4.06
CA TYR A 8 7.09 15.44 4.20
C TYR A 8 8.00 14.51 4.97
N TYR A 9 9.14 14.18 4.38
CA TYR A 9 10.18 13.37 5.00
C TYR A 9 11.46 14.18 5.09
N GLU A 10 12.03 14.22 6.28
CA GLU A 10 13.43 14.56 6.48
C GLU A 10 14.26 13.31 6.20
N GLU A 11 15.37 13.48 5.48
CA GLU A 11 16.33 12.40 5.21
C GLU A 11 15.81 11.18 4.44
N TYR A 12 14.89 11.38 3.48
CA TYR A 12 14.30 10.30 2.69
C TYR A 12 15.36 9.54 1.87
N HIS A 13 15.39 8.20 1.99
CA HIS A 13 16.40 7.32 1.37
C HIS A 13 17.86 7.77 1.63
N GLU A 14 18.16 8.23 2.85
CA GLU A 14 19.51 8.66 3.26
C GLU A 14 20.04 9.89 2.50
N THR A 15 19.21 10.55 1.70
CA THR A 15 19.55 11.84 1.12
C THR A 15 19.45 12.89 2.23
N LYS A 16 20.42 13.79 2.38
CA LYS A 16 20.33 14.89 3.37
C LYS A 16 19.31 15.98 2.97
N GLU A 17 18.38 15.64 2.09
CA GLU A 17 17.45 16.56 1.46
C GLU A 17 16.03 16.31 1.95
N ASN A 18 15.36 17.41 2.25
CA ASN A 18 13.95 17.38 2.62
C ASN A 18 13.11 17.06 1.40
N THR A 19 12.28 16.03 1.50
CA THR A 19 11.50 15.51 0.37
C THR A 19 10.01 15.62 0.65
N LEU A 20 9.29 16.26 -0.28
CA LEU A 20 7.83 16.23 -0.32
C LEU A 20 7.38 15.17 -1.32
N LEU A 21 6.72 14.13 -0.83
CA LEU A 21 6.10 13.10 -1.65
C LEU A 21 4.63 13.43 -1.90
N GLU A 22 4.21 13.34 -3.16
CA GLU A 22 2.81 13.32 -3.54
C GLU A 22 2.39 11.88 -3.85
N ILE A 23 1.47 11.34 -3.05
CA ILE A 23 1.05 9.94 -3.15
C ILE A 23 -0.40 9.89 -3.65
N ASN A 24 -0.59 9.25 -4.79
CA ASN A 24 -1.86 9.22 -5.52
C ASN A 24 -2.50 7.82 -5.45
N TYR A 25 -3.64 7.73 -4.77
CA TYR A 25 -4.38 6.48 -4.59
C TYR A 25 -5.54 6.35 -5.58
N PHE A 26 -5.69 5.15 -6.16
CA PHE A 26 -6.73 4.82 -7.14
C PHE A 26 -7.52 3.60 -6.68
N ILE A 27 -8.82 3.58 -6.99
CA ILE A 27 -9.66 2.39 -6.83
C ILE A 27 -9.93 1.88 -8.24
N ILE A 28 -9.39 0.71 -8.56
CA ILE A 28 -9.61 0.03 -9.84
C ILE A 28 -10.71 -0.99 -9.62
N ARG A 29 -11.76 -0.91 -10.44
CA ARG A 29 -12.84 -1.90 -10.45
C ARG A 29 -12.65 -2.77 -11.67
N SER A 30 -12.43 -4.06 -11.44
CA SER A 30 -12.34 -5.03 -12.51
C SER A 30 -12.89 -6.36 -12.05
N ASP A 31 -13.52 -7.05 -12.99
CA ASP A 31 -13.87 -8.46 -12.96
C ASP A 31 -12.68 -9.38 -13.29
N LYS A 32 -11.58 -8.80 -13.79
CA LYS A 32 -10.35 -9.52 -14.09
C LYS A 32 -9.51 -9.68 -12.83
N TYR A 33 -9.05 -10.90 -12.60
CA TYR A 33 -7.98 -11.18 -11.66
C TYR A 33 -6.65 -10.85 -12.33
N ILE A 34 -5.74 -10.22 -11.58
CA ILE A 34 -4.35 -10.05 -11.99
C ILE A 34 -3.71 -11.44 -11.87
N ASP A 35 -3.04 -11.86 -12.93
CA ASP A 35 -2.30 -13.11 -12.95
C ASP A 35 -1.02 -12.94 -12.12
N ILE A 36 -1.07 -13.37 -10.85
CA ILE A 36 0.06 -13.26 -9.92
C ILE A 36 1.23 -14.13 -10.38
N ASP A 37 0.97 -15.21 -11.13
CA ASP A 37 2.01 -16.13 -11.62
C ASP A 37 2.72 -15.59 -12.88
N ASN A 38 2.14 -14.57 -13.52
CA ASN A 38 2.66 -13.97 -14.75
C ASN A 38 2.65 -12.43 -14.69
N LEU A 39 3.34 -11.90 -13.68
CA LEU A 39 3.56 -10.47 -13.53
C LEU A 39 4.73 -10.03 -14.43
N ASN A 40 4.55 -8.93 -15.15
CA ASN A 40 5.65 -8.26 -15.87
C ASN A 40 6.49 -7.43 -14.87
N LEU A 41 7.22 -8.13 -14.01
CA LEU A 41 8.07 -7.54 -12.97
C LEU A 41 9.30 -6.85 -13.59
N THR A 42 9.81 -5.83 -12.90
CA THR A 42 11.14 -5.29 -13.18
C THR A 42 12.23 -6.25 -12.67
N LYS A 43 13.47 -6.06 -13.12
CA LYS A 43 14.61 -6.87 -12.63
C LYS A 43 14.81 -6.77 -11.12
N GLU A 44 14.53 -5.61 -10.52
CA GLU A 44 14.62 -5.48 -9.06
C GLU A 44 13.50 -6.25 -8.36
N GLU A 45 12.31 -6.25 -8.93
CA GLU A 45 11.15 -6.98 -8.41
C GLU A 45 11.33 -8.51 -8.53
N GLU A 46 11.99 -8.99 -9.57
CA GLU A 46 12.33 -10.41 -9.74
C GLU A 46 13.23 -10.98 -8.62
N ASN A 47 13.95 -10.13 -7.86
CA ASN A 47 14.80 -10.57 -6.75
C ASN A 47 14.00 -11.17 -5.58
N GLY A 48 12.67 -10.99 -5.55
CA GLY A 48 11.78 -11.73 -4.65
C GLY A 48 11.73 -11.20 -3.21
N ASP A 49 12.20 -9.98 -2.96
CA ASP A 49 12.11 -9.32 -1.64
C ASP A 49 10.69 -8.83 -1.30
N PHE A 50 9.68 -9.23 -2.07
CA PHE A 50 8.27 -8.97 -1.79
C PHE A 50 7.38 -10.14 -2.22
N SER A 51 6.17 -10.17 -1.69
CA SER A 51 5.11 -11.08 -2.12
C SER A 51 3.84 -10.30 -2.44
N LEU A 52 3.12 -10.70 -3.48
CA LEU A 52 1.79 -10.18 -3.79
C LEU A 52 0.73 -11.18 -3.34
N THR A 53 -0.30 -10.71 -2.66
CA THR A 53 -1.41 -11.55 -2.21
C THR A 53 -2.75 -10.83 -2.30
N TYR A 54 -3.79 -11.60 -2.61
CA TYR A 54 -5.16 -11.11 -2.55
C TYR A 54 -5.70 -11.21 -1.13
N ILE A 55 -6.14 -10.08 -0.60
CA ILE A 55 -6.71 -10.01 0.74
C ILE A 55 -8.15 -9.50 0.66
N SER A 56 -9.00 -10.10 1.50
CA SER A 56 -10.33 -9.56 1.75
C SER A 56 -10.20 -8.20 2.44
N LEU A 57 -10.96 -7.21 2.00
CA LEU A 57 -11.00 -5.90 2.66
C LEU A 57 -11.48 -5.99 4.12
N PHE A 58 -12.23 -7.04 4.48
CA PHE A 58 -12.63 -7.30 5.86
C PHE A 58 -11.47 -7.78 6.74
N GLU A 59 -10.46 -8.42 6.14
CA GLU A 59 -9.28 -8.94 6.84
C GLU A 59 -8.10 -7.98 6.81
N PHE A 60 -8.14 -6.97 5.94
CA PHE A 60 -7.07 -6.01 5.70
C PHE A 60 -6.41 -5.52 6.99
N LYS A 61 -7.20 -5.02 7.96
CA LYS A 61 -6.64 -4.45 9.19
C LYS A 61 -5.85 -5.49 9.99
N ARG A 62 -6.42 -6.68 10.20
CA ARG A 62 -5.76 -7.77 10.93
C ARG A 62 -4.45 -8.18 10.27
N LEU A 63 -4.48 -8.41 8.95
CA LEU A 63 -3.29 -8.85 8.20
C LEU A 63 -2.18 -7.78 8.19
N LEU A 64 -2.55 -6.50 8.16
CA LEU A 64 -1.58 -5.41 8.24
C LEU A 64 -0.96 -5.32 9.63
N GLU A 65 -1.75 -5.44 10.71
CA GLU A 65 -1.24 -5.51 12.10
C GLU A 65 -0.27 -6.68 12.29
N GLU A 66 -0.58 -7.86 11.75
CA GLU A 66 0.30 -9.03 11.79
C GLU A 66 1.62 -8.76 11.05
N ASN A 67 1.57 -8.15 9.87
CA ASN A 67 2.78 -7.80 9.09
C ASN A 67 3.65 -6.75 9.78
N ILE A 68 3.05 -5.76 10.45
CA ILE A 68 3.80 -4.77 11.25
C ILE A 68 4.62 -5.48 12.32
N MET A 69 4.04 -6.47 13.00
CA MET A 69 4.72 -7.20 14.08
C MET A 69 5.87 -8.07 13.56
N ILE A 70 5.71 -8.66 12.38
CA ILE A 70 6.74 -9.49 11.73
C ILE A 70 7.92 -8.63 11.24
N ASN A 71 7.61 -7.49 10.59
CA ASN A 71 8.62 -6.66 9.91
C ASN A 71 9.09 -5.46 10.75
N ASN A 72 8.55 -5.28 11.95
CA ASN A 72 8.83 -4.16 12.88
C ASN A 72 8.56 -2.76 12.27
N ASP A 73 7.61 -2.67 11.31
CA ASP A 73 7.22 -1.42 10.63
C ASP A 73 6.12 -0.66 11.41
N LYS A 74 6.46 -0.10 12.57
CA LYS A 74 5.45 0.52 13.46
C LYS A 74 4.98 1.91 13.05
N TYR A 75 5.78 2.65 12.26
CA TYR A 75 5.54 4.08 11.95
C TYR A 75 5.86 4.45 10.49
N GLY A 76 6.06 3.46 9.62
CA GLY A 76 6.38 3.68 8.21
C GLY A 76 5.16 3.53 7.31
N ILE A 77 5.28 2.64 6.34
CA ILE A 77 4.29 2.49 5.26
C ILE A 77 2.96 1.97 5.80
N SER A 78 2.99 1.12 6.83
CA SER A 78 1.78 0.51 7.37
C SER A 78 0.82 1.53 8.01
N GLU A 79 1.32 2.60 8.65
CA GLU A 79 0.47 3.67 9.19
C GLU A 79 -0.25 4.43 8.06
N GLU A 80 0.46 4.72 6.97
CA GLU A 80 -0.14 5.34 5.79
C GLU A 80 -1.23 4.45 5.18
N MET A 81 -0.99 3.15 5.09
CA MET A 81 -1.96 2.18 4.58
C MET A 81 -3.24 2.17 5.43
N PHE A 82 -3.15 2.28 6.76
CA PHE A 82 -4.32 2.43 7.62
C PHE A 82 -5.08 3.73 7.37
N GLU A 83 -4.37 4.86 7.24
CA GLU A 83 -4.99 6.16 6.97
C GLU A 83 -5.79 6.12 5.65
N VAL A 84 -5.18 5.58 4.60
CA VAL A 84 -5.81 5.42 3.29
C VAL A 84 -7.03 4.53 3.37
N PHE A 85 -6.91 3.39 4.05
CA PHE A 85 -8.03 2.48 4.23
C PHE A 85 -9.17 3.15 5.00
N ASP A 86 -8.91 3.84 6.10
CA ASP A 86 -9.96 4.51 6.88
C ASP A 86 -10.63 5.66 6.11
N LYS A 87 -9.88 6.38 5.26
CA LYS A 87 -10.44 7.41 4.36
C LYS A 87 -11.30 6.82 3.24
N LEU A 88 -10.95 5.63 2.75
CA LEU A 88 -11.62 5.00 1.62
C LEU A 88 -12.64 3.93 2.00
N LYS A 89 -12.66 3.41 3.23
CA LYS A 89 -13.50 2.28 3.65
C LYS A 89 -14.98 2.48 3.30
N ASN A 90 -15.51 3.67 3.52
CA ASN A 90 -16.91 3.95 3.20
C ASN A 90 -17.18 3.90 1.70
N LYS A 91 -16.21 4.26 0.84
CA LYS A 91 -16.33 4.13 -0.61
C LYS A 91 -16.10 2.68 -1.07
N LEU A 92 -15.27 1.92 -0.35
CA LEU A 92 -14.97 0.52 -0.63
C LEU A 92 -16.14 -0.42 -0.24
N PHE A 93 -16.78 -0.18 0.91
CA PHE A 93 -17.86 -1.03 1.43
C PHE A 93 -19.28 -0.58 1.03
N LYS A 94 -19.46 0.63 0.49
CA LYS A 94 -20.77 1.07 -0.09
C LYS A 94 -21.02 0.53 -1.50
N ILE A 95 -20.15 -0.33 -2.01
CA ILE A 95 -20.28 -0.92 -3.33
C ILE A 95 -21.31 -2.05 -3.20
N LYS A 96 -22.56 -1.76 -3.58
CA LYS A 96 -23.62 -2.74 -3.85
C LYS A 96 -23.54 -3.19 -5.30
#